data_AF-A0A0M2HEE6-F1
#
_entry.id   AF-A0A0M2HEE6-F1
#
_cell.length_a   1.000
_cell.length_b   1.000
_cell.length_c   1.000
_cell.angle_alpha   90.00
_cell.angle_beta   90.00
_cell.angle_gamma   90.00
#
_symmetry.space_group_name_H-M   'P 1'
#
loop_
_entity.id
_entity.type
_entity.pdbx_description
1 polymer ?
#
loop_
_entity_poly.entity_id
_entity_poly.type
_entity_poly.pdbx_seq_one_letter_code
_entity_poly.pdbx_strand_id
1 'polypeptide(L)'
;MPGATSPWRVNDVVRYDRMRHNATTLTALLVAVARAGDYEAEPARVELAGWRREVGAVDGFDRAAVAALTERIDLRIRELEVPQ
;
A
#
# COMPACT_ATOMS: atom_id res chain seq x y z
N MET A 1 -4.49 24.96 -15.02
CA MET A 1 -3.07 24.65 -15.28
C MET A 1 -2.93 23.14 -15.18
N PRO A 2 -2.67 22.39 -16.27
CA PRO A 2 -2.33 20.98 -16.11
C PRO A 2 -0.95 20.93 -15.45
N GLY A 3 -0.90 20.41 -14.22
CA GLY A 3 0.33 20.18 -13.49
C GLY A 3 1.24 19.30 -14.35
N ALA A 4 2.45 19.77 -14.60
CA ALA A 4 3.40 19.10 -15.48
C ALA A 4 3.65 17.67 -14.99
N THR A 5 3.02 16.70 -15.65
CA THR A 5 3.33 15.28 -15.50
C THR A 5 4.77 15.11 -15.95
N SER A 6 5.70 15.06 -14.99
CA SER A 6 7.12 14.92 -15.29
C SER A 6 7.32 13.58 -16.01
N PRO A 7 8.07 13.52 -17.12
CA PRO A 7 8.30 12.27 -17.83
C PRO A 7 8.87 11.22 -16.87
N TRP A 8 8.32 10.01 -16.91
CA TRP A 8 8.74 8.89 -16.05
C TRP A 8 10.23 8.66 -16.17
N ARG A 9 10.93 8.77 -15.03
CA ARG A 9 12.34 8.39 -14.93
C ARG A 9 12.41 6.93 -14.50
N VAL A 10 13.52 6.25 -14.81
CA VAL A 10 13.77 4.86 -14.35
C VAL A 10 13.60 4.74 -12.83
N ASN A 11 14.02 5.76 -12.07
CA ASN A 11 13.84 5.79 -10.60
C ASN A 11 12.36 5.86 -10.17
N ASP A 12 11.46 6.39 -11.00
CA ASP A 12 10.03 6.45 -10.69
C ASP A 12 9.39 5.07 -10.86
N VAL A 13 9.84 4.30 -11.87
CA VAL A 13 9.47 2.88 -12.03
C VAL A 13 9.83 2.10 -10.78
N VAL A 14 11.07 2.22 -10.32
CA VAL A 14 11.56 1.47 -9.15
C VAL A 14 10.77 1.84 -7.89
N ARG A 15 10.42 3.12 -7.71
CA ARG A 15 9.61 3.57 -6.57
C ARG A 15 8.20 3.02 -6.63
N TYR A 16 7.57 3.08 -7.80
CA TYR A 16 6.22 2.56 -7.99
C TYR A 16 6.17 1.03 -7.83
N ASP A 17 7.16 0.30 -8.37
CA ASP A 17 7.27 -1.15 -8.19
C ASP A 17 7.49 -1.52 -6.73
N ARG A 18 8.33 -0.77 -6.00
CA ARG A 18 8.50 -0.96 -4.56
C ARG A 18 7.18 -0.74 -3.81
N MET A 19 6.44 0.32 -4.14
CA MET A 19 5.11 0.56 -3.56
C MET A 19 4.17 -0.62 -3.82
N ARG A 20 4.14 -1.17 -5.04
CA ARG A 20 3.32 -2.35 -5.39
C ARG A 20 3.76 -3.62 -4.67
N HIS A 21 5.07 -3.82 -4.51
CA HIS A 21 5.61 -4.93 -3.73
C HIS A 21 5.16 -4.84 -2.28
N ASN A 22 5.31 -3.67 -1.64
CA ASN A 22 4.86 -3.44 -0.28
C ASN A 22 3.34 -3.64 -0.13
N ALA A 23 2.54 -3.14 -1.09
CA ALA A 23 1.09 -3.37 -1.09
C ALA A 23 0.72 -4.87 -1.16
N THR A 24 1.52 -5.66 -1.87
CA THR A 24 1.36 -7.11 -1.96
C THR A 24 1.69 -7.78 -0.62
N THR A 25 2.76 -7.37 0.04
CA THR A 25 3.13 -7.82 1.38
C THR A 25 2.05 -7.50 2.41
N LEU A 26 1.58 -6.25 2.45
CA LEU A 26 0.49 -5.83 3.33
C LEU A 26 -0.79 -6.63 3.09
N THR A 27 -1.12 -6.88 1.82
CA THR A 27 -2.27 -7.74 1.45
C THR A 27 -2.13 -9.13 2.03
N ALA A 28 -0.94 -9.75 1.94
CA ALA A 28 -0.70 -11.08 2.48
C ALA A 28 -0.86 -11.12 4.01
N LEU A 29 -0.32 -10.11 4.72
CA LEU A 29 -0.45 -10.00 6.18
C LEU A 29 -1.92 -9.83 6.61
N LEU A 30 -2.65 -8.90 5.99
CA LEU A 30 -4.07 -8.70 6.30
C LEU A 30 -4.93 -9.93 5.97
N VAL A 31 -4.61 -10.66 4.89
CA VAL A 31 -5.26 -11.93 4.58
C VAL A 31 -4.97 -12.99 5.64
N ALA A 32 -3.75 -13.03 6.18
CA ALA A 32 -3.41 -13.96 7.27
C ALA A 32 -4.23 -13.65 8.53
N VAL A 33 -4.31 -12.38 8.94
CA VAL A 33 -5.16 -11.92 10.06
C VAL A 33 -6.63 -12.25 9.80
N ALA A 34 -7.16 -11.92 8.62
CA ALA A 34 -8.53 -12.21 8.22
C ALA A 34 -8.90 -13.70 8.20
N ARG A 35 -7.90 -14.59 8.10
CA ARG A 35 -8.05 -16.05 8.12
C ARG A 35 -7.86 -16.66 9.50
N ALA A 36 -7.18 -15.98 10.43
CA ALA A 36 -7.00 -16.45 11.80
C ALA A 36 -8.36 -16.63 12.52
N GLY A 37 -9.40 -15.88 12.09
CA GLY A 37 -10.78 -16.06 12.54
C GLY A 37 -11.04 -15.51 13.95
N ASP A 38 -10.14 -14.66 14.43
CA ASP A 38 -10.26 -13.92 15.69
C ASP A 38 -11.09 -12.64 15.52
N TYR A 39 -11.16 -11.83 16.59
CA TYR A 39 -11.89 -10.57 16.61
C TYR A 39 -11.33 -9.52 15.63
N GLU A 40 -10.09 -9.71 15.14
CA GLU A 40 -9.44 -8.83 14.16
C GLU A 40 -9.75 -9.23 12.70
N ALA A 41 -10.42 -10.36 12.48
CA ALA A 41 -10.62 -10.87 11.14
C ALA A 41 -11.50 -9.97 10.26
N GLU A 42 -12.58 -9.41 10.80
CA GLU A 42 -13.47 -8.51 10.05
C GLU A 42 -12.86 -7.11 9.85
N PRO A 43 -12.27 -6.47 10.88
CA PRO A 43 -11.46 -5.27 10.69
C PRO A 43 -10.39 -5.42 9.60
N ALA A 44 -9.65 -6.54 9.58
CA ALA A 44 -8.62 -6.79 8.58
C ALA A 44 -9.16 -6.89 7.14
N ARG A 45 -10.38 -7.43 6.94
CA ARG A 45 -11.03 -7.47 5.62
C ARG A 45 -11.46 -6.09 5.15
N VAL A 46 -12.03 -5.29 6.04
CA VAL A 46 -12.41 -3.90 5.75
C VAL A 46 -11.18 -3.09 5.40
N GLU A 47 -10.10 -3.23 6.18
CA GLU A 47 -8.82 -2.58 5.94
C GLU A 47 -8.23 -2.98 4.59
N LEU A 48 -8.21 -4.28 4.28
CA LEU A 48 -7.74 -4.81 2.99
C LEU A 48 -8.50 -4.19 1.80
N ALA A 49 -9.81 -4.04 1.91
CA ALA A 49 -10.63 -3.40 0.89
C ALA A 49 -10.34 -1.89 0.75
N GLY A 50 -9.96 -1.22 1.84
CA GLY A 50 -9.46 0.16 1.83
C GLY A 50 -8.16 0.27 1.03
N TRP A 51 -7.14 -0.50 1.42
CA TRP A 51 -5.83 -0.47 0.77
C TRP A 51 -5.87 -0.81 -0.71
N ARG A 52 -6.66 -1.81 -1.12
CA ARG A 52 -6.82 -2.16 -2.54
C ARG A 52 -7.37 -0.99 -3.37
N ARG A 53 -8.32 -0.23 -2.81
CA ARG A 53 -8.87 0.96 -3.50
C ARG A 53 -7.84 2.07 -3.59
N GLU A 54 -7.12 2.36 -2.51
CA GLU A 54 -6.08 3.39 -2.49
C GLU A 54 -4.94 3.08 -3.47
N VAL A 55 -4.44 1.84 -3.46
CA VAL A 55 -3.38 1.39 -4.38
C VAL A 55 -3.87 1.39 -5.83
N GLY A 56 -5.15 1.09 -6.08
CA GLY A 56 -5.73 1.15 -7.42
C GLY A 56 -5.98 2.58 -7.92
N ALA A 57 -6.16 3.55 -7.02
CA ALA A 57 -6.47 4.93 -7.34
C ALA A 57 -5.23 5.84 -7.46
N VAL A 58 -4.07 5.41 -6.94
CA VAL A 58 -2.85 6.22 -7.00
C VAL A 58 -2.37 6.38 -8.44
N ASP A 59 -2.14 7.63 -8.82
CA ASP A 59 -1.47 7.93 -10.09
C ASP A 59 0.03 7.64 -9.94
N GLY A 60 0.55 6.67 -10.70
CA GLY A 60 1.97 6.33 -10.70
C GLY A 60 2.89 7.46 -11.19
N PHE A 61 2.35 8.46 -11.91
CA PHE A 61 3.07 9.66 -12.31
C PHE A 61 3.19 10.71 -11.20
N ASP A 62 2.31 10.65 -10.19
CA ASP A 62 2.39 11.51 -9.02
C ASP A 62 3.37 10.93 -8.00
N ARG A 63 4.63 11.37 -8.09
CA ARG A 63 5.71 10.94 -7.19
C ARG A 63 5.40 11.22 -5.71
N ALA A 64 4.70 12.31 -5.41
CA ALA A 64 4.38 12.67 -4.04
C ALA A 64 3.31 11.72 -3.48
N ALA A 65 2.29 11.41 -4.28
CA ALA A 65 1.27 10.44 -3.91
C ALA A 65 1.85 9.03 -3.75
N VAL A 66 2.71 8.58 -4.67
CA VAL A 66 3.38 7.28 -4.58
C VAL A 66 4.25 7.20 -3.32
N ALA A 67 5.03 8.24 -3.02
CA ALA A 67 5.88 8.27 -1.83
C ALA A 67 5.05 8.21 -0.54
N ALA A 68 4.02 9.07 -0.42
CA ALA A 68 3.15 9.12 0.75
C ALA A 68 2.41 7.79 0.97
N LEU A 69 1.92 7.17 -0.12
CA LEU A 69 1.26 5.87 -0.02
C LEU A 69 2.25 4.77 0.39
N THR A 70 3.48 4.80 -0.14
CA THR A 70 4.54 3.84 0.23
C THR A 70 4.85 3.92 1.72
N GLU A 71 5.03 5.12 2.28
CA GLU A 71 5.33 5.31 3.70
C GLU A 71 4.21 4.80 4.61
N ARG A 72 2.95 5.05 4.24
CA ARG A 72 1.80 4.55 4.99
C ARG A 72 1.71 3.03 4.96
N ILE A 73 1.95 2.40 3.81
CA ILE A 73 2.00 0.94 3.67
C ILE A 73 3.14 0.37 4.52
N ASP A 74 4.34 0.95 4.44
CA ASP A 74 5.50 0.50 5.20
C ASP A 74 5.26 0.58 6.72
N LEU A 75 4.64 1.67 7.19
CA LEU A 75 4.27 1.81 8.59
C LEU A 75 3.31 0.69 9.03
N ARG A 76 2.27 0.43 8.23
CA ARG A 76 1.27 -0.57 8.56
C ARG A 76 1.83 -2.00 8.54
N ILE A 77 2.73 -2.30 7.61
CA ILE A 77 3.45 -3.59 7.60
C ILE A 77 4.20 -3.78 8.92
N ARG A 78 4.94 -2.77 9.37
CA ARG A 78 5.70 -2.85 10.64
C ARG A 78 4.77 -3.07 11.84
N GLU A 79 3.62 -2.40 11.87
CA GLU A 79 2.63 -2.61 12.94
C GLU A 79 2.07 -4.04 12.98
N LEU A 80 1.93 -4.69 11.82
CA LEU A 80 1.44 -6.08 11.72
C LEU A 80 2.54 -7.13 11.97
N GLU A 81 3.81 -6.78 11.72
CA GLU A 81 4.95 -7.66 11.95
C GLU A 81 5.44 -7.63 13.40
N VAL A 82 5.25 -6.51 14.11
CA VAL A 82 5.56 -6.41 15.54
C VAL A 82 4.44 -7.09 16.33
N PRO A 83 4.73 -8.13 17.14
CA PRO A 83 3.70 -8.76 17.97
C PRO A 83 3.15 -7.74 18.98
N GLN A 84 1.84 -7.48 18.92
CA GLN A 84 1.07 -6.78 19.95
C GLN A 84 0.75 -7.74 21.10
#